data_AF-A0A436CT24-F1
#
_entry.id   AF-A0A436CT24-F1
#
_cell.length_a   1.000
_cell.length_b   1.000
_cell.length_c   1.000
_cell.angle_alpha   90.00
_cell.angle_beta   90.00
_cell.angle_gamma   90.00
#
_symmetry.space_group_name_H-M   'P 1'
#
loop_
_entity.id
_entity.type
_entity.pdbx_description
1 polymer ?
#
loop_
_entity_poly.entity_id
_entity_poly.type
_entity_poly.pdbx_seq_one_letter_code
_entity_poly.pdbx_strand_id
1 'polypeptide(L)' 'HIVRGLVAIMLALFSGRTASEIQKTDAEATLKELGLDEHLSPQRANGLRSMVKRIKRDAEAALKQTA' A
#
# COMPACT_ATOMS: atom_id res chain seq x y z
N HIS A 1 -15.09 6.08 -10.37
CA HIS A 1 -14.54 4.72 -10.55
C HIS A 1 -13.72 4.34 -9.32
N ILE A 2 -14.18 3.35 -8.54
CA ILE A 2 -13.63 2.93 -7.23
C ILE A 2 -12.11 2.73 -7.20
N VAL A 3 -11.50 2.32 -8.32
CA VAL A 3 -10.04 2.14 -8.46
C VAL A 3 -9.28 3.45 -8.18
N ARG A 4 -9.80 4.61 -8.61
CA ARG A 4 -9.17 5.91 -8.33
C ARG A 4 -9.13 6.21 -6.83
N GLY A 5 -10.16 5.81 -6.09
CA GLY A 5 -10.20 5.94 -4.63
C GLY A 5 -9.16 5.06 -3.95
N LEU A 6 -9.00 3.81 -4.40
CA LEU A 6 -7.98 2.90 -3.87
C LEU A 6 -6.56 3.42 -4.10
N VAL A 7 -6.30 4.00 -5.28
CA VAL A 7 -5.00 4.65 -5.55
C VAL A 7 -4.79 5.87 -4.65
N ALA A 8 -5.81 6.69 -4.45
CA ALA A 8 -5.72 7.84 -3.54
C ALA A 8 -5.38 7.43 -2.10
N ILE A 9 -5.94 6.32 -1.60
CA ILE A 9 -5.60 5.77 -0.28
C ILE A 9 -4.12 5.34 -0.24
N MET A 10 -3.61 4.68 -1.29
CA MET A 10 -2.20 4.30 -1.36
C MET A 10 -1.28 5.52 -1.36
N LEU A 11 -1.64 6.57 -2.09
CA LEU A 11 -0.88 7.83 -2.09
C LEU A 11 -0.89 8.45 -0.69
N ALA A 12 -2.05 8.58 -0.06
CA ALA A 12 -2.16 9.13 1.30
C ALA A 12 -1.35 8.32 2.32
N LEU A 13 -1.30 7.00 2.18
CA LEU A 13 -0.59 6.14 3.10
C LEU A 13 0.94 6.24 2.95
N PHE A 14 1.46 6.34 1.74
CA PHE A 14 2.90 6.18 1.47
C PHE A 14 3.63 7.42 0.98
N SER A 15 2.94 8.44 0.45
CA SER A 15 3.58 9.63 -0.09
C SER A 15 4.39 10.39 0.97
N GLY A 16 5.58 10.86 0.58
CA GLY A 16 6.49 11.60 1.46
C GLY A 16 7.24 10.74 2.48
N ARG A 17 6.97 9.44 2.57
CA ARG A 17 7.69 8.53 3.47
C ARG A 17 9.01 8.07 2.86
N THR A 18 10.01 7.92 3.71
CA THR A 18 11.28 7.27 3.35
C THR A 18 11.08 5.78 3.12
N ALA A 19 12.01 5.15 2.41
CA ALA A 19 11.94 3.72 2.12
C ALA A 19 11.89 2.86 3.40
N SER A 20 12.57 3.26 4.47
CA SER A 20 12.56 2.55 5.76
C SER A 20 11.21 2.67 6.47
N GLU A 21 10.56 3.85 6.41
CA GLU A 21 9.21 4.05 6.94
C GLU A 21 8.16 3.27 6.14
N ILE A 22 8.31 3.19 4.81
CA ILE A 22 7.43 2.38 3.96
C ILE A 22 7.51 0.91 4.34
N GLN A 23 8.71 0.36 4.61
CA GLN A 23 8.86 -1.02 5.07
C GLN A 23 8.15 -1.28 6.40
N LYS A 24 8.30 -0.36 7.35
CA LYS A 24 7.71 -0.44 8.69
C LYS A 24 6.20 -0.20 8.71
N THR A 25 5.63 0.35 7.64
CA THR A 25 4.20 0.66 7.56
C THR A 25 3.39 -0.63 7.48
N ASP A 26 2.47 -0.82 8.44
CA ASP A 26 1.48 -1.90 8.39
C ASP A 26 0.24 -1.47 7.59
N ALA A 27 0.35 -1.63 6.28
CA ALA A 27 -0.72 -1.31 5.35
C ALA A 27 -1.92 -2.25 5.48
N GLU A 28 -1.75 -3.48 5.95
CA GLU A 28 -2.86 -4.43 6.09
C GLU A 28 -3.74 -4.06 7.28
N ALA A 29 -3.13 -3.75 8.43
CA ALA A 29 -3.85 -3.22 9.58
C ALA A 29 -4.60 -1.92 9.23
N THR A 30 -3.95 -0.99 8.54
CA THR A 30 -4.58 0.28 8.13
C THR A 30 -5.80 0.06 7.24
N LEU A 31 -5.72 -0.84 6.25
CA LEU A 31 -6.84 -1.12 5.35
C LEU A 31 -8.03 -1.76 6.07
N LYS A 32 -7.74 -2.64 7.03
CA LYS A 32 -8.73 -3.29 7.87
C LYS A 32 -9.44 -2.29 8.80
N GLU A 33 -8.71 -1.38 9.42
CA GLU A 33 -9.28 -0.30 10.24
C GLU A 33 -10.22 0.61 9.43
N LEU A 34 -9.93 0.80 8.14
CA LEU A 34 -10.78 1.55 7.22
C LEU A 34 -12.00 0.74 6.72
N GLY A 35 -12.12 -0.55 7.10
CA GLY A 35 -13.21 -1.43 6.67
C GLY A 35 -13.24 -1.69 5.16
N LEU A 36 -12.15 -1.42 4.45
CA LEU A 36 -12.14 -1.48 2.99
C LEU A 36 -12.28 -2.92 2.49
N ASP A 37 -11.72 -3.87 3.22
CA ASP A 37 -11.70 -5.29 2.89
C ASP A 37 -13.11 -5.87 2.78
N GLU A 38 -14.05 -5.37 3.59
CA GLU A 38 -15.44 -5.85 3.68
C GLU A 38 -16.31 -5.38 2.51
N HIS A 39 -15.91 -4.30 1.84
CA HIS A 39 -16.69 -3.67 0.77
C HIS A 39 -16.08 -3.84 -0.63
N LEU A 40 -14.92 -4.50 -0.72
CA LEU A 40 -14.24 -4.75 -1.98
C LEU A 40 -14.57 -6.14 -2.53
N SER A 41 -14.88 -6.20 -3.83
CA SER A 41 -14.90 -7.50 -4.51
C SER A 41 -13.51 -8.15 -4.42
N PRO A 42 -13.42 -9.50 -4.49
CA PRO A 42 -12.15 -10.22 -4.37
C PRO A 42 -11.06 -9.70 -5.32
N GLN A 43 -11.44 -9.37 -6.57
CA GLN A 43 -10.51 -8.82 -7.56
C GLN A 43 -9.92 -7.47 -7.13
N ARG A 44 -10.74 -6.60 -6.53
CA ARG A 44 -10.29 -5.27 -6.09
C ARG A 44 -9.41 -5.35 -4.85
N ALA A 45 -9.77 -6.20 -3.89
CA ALA A 45 -8.93 -6.47 -2.72
C ALA A 45 -7.56 -7.04 -3.13
N ASN A 46 -7.53 -7.96 -4.10
CA ASN A 46 -6.29 -8.50 -4.62
C ASN A 46 -5.45 -7.44 -5.36
N GLY A 47 -6.09 -6.55 -6.11
CA GLY A 47 -5.41 -5.40 -6.73
C GLY A 47 -4.77 -4.49 -5.69
N LEU A 48 -5.49 -4.16 -4.62
CA LEU A 48 -5.01 -3.36 -3.49
C LEU A 48 -3.79 -3.99 -2.81
N ARG A 49 -3.88 -5.27 -2.44
CA ARG A 49 -2.76 -6.03 -1.88
C ARG A 49 -1.55 -6.07 -2.81
N SER A 50 -1.79 -6.16 -4.13
CA SER A 50 -0.71 -6.18 -5.13
C SER A 50 0.00 -4.84 -5.24
N MET A 51 -0.73 -3.72 -5.12
CA MET A 51 -0.15 -2.38 -5.05
C MET A 51 0.72 -2.20 -3.81
N VAL A 52 0.23 -2.59 -2.62
CA VAL A 52 1.01 -2.56 -1.37
C VAL A 52 2.31 -3.37 -1.51
N LYS A 53 2.21 -4.60 -2.01
CA LYS A 53 3.39 -5.46 -2.23
C LYS A 53 4.39 -4.83 -3.19
N ARG A 54 3.93 -4.18 -4.27
CA ARG A 54 4.82 -3.48 -5.21
C ARG A 54 5.54 -2.31 -4.55
N ILE A 55 4.82 -1.43 -3.84
CA ILE A 55 5.39 -0.28 -3.14
C ILE A 55 6.45 -0.74 -2.13
N LYS A 56 6.17 -1.78 -1.35
CA LYS A 56 7.15 -2.35 -0.41
C LYS A 56 8.36 -2.94 -1.12
N ARG A 57 8.20 -3.65 -2.23
CA ARG A 57 9.37 -4.14 -3.00
C ARG A 57 10.23 -3.00 -3.53
N ASP A 58 9.61 -1.95 -4.06
CA ASP A 58 10.33 -0.79 -4.59
C ASP A 58 11.11 -0.07 -3.46
N ALA A 59 10.51 0.05 -2.27
CA ALA A 59 11.20 0.57 -1.08
C ALA A 59 12.36 -0.34 -0.61
N GLU A 60 12.20 -1.66 -0.65
CA GLU A 60 13.26 -2.60 -0.29
C GLU A 60 14.47 -2.47 -1.24
N ALA A 61 14.19 -2.35 -2.53
CA ALA A 61 15.22 -2.14 -3.55
C ALA A 61 15.95 -0.80 -3.35
N ALA A 62 15.24 0.26 -2.96
CA ALA A 62 15.86 1.57 -2.66
C ALA A 62 16.78 1.52 -1.42
N LEU A 63 16.39 0.77 -0.37
CA LEU A 63 17.25 0.58 0.81
C LEU A 63 18.54 -0.16 0.46
N LYS A 64 18.46 -1.20 -0.37
CA LYS A 64 19.63 -1.98 -0.81
C LYS A 64 20.61 -1.19 -1.68
N GLN A 65 20.13 -0.16 -2.40
CA GLN A 65 20.99 0.71 -3.21
C GLN A 65 21.73 1.77 -2.40
N THR A 66 21.27 2.04 -1.17
CA THR A 66 21.86 3.06 -0.28
C THR A 66 22.85 2.44 0.72
N ALA A 67 22.87 1.11 0.84
CA ALA A 67 23.80 0.34 1.68
C ALA A 67 25.06 -0.05 0.90
#